data_AF-A0A6B2M5T4-F1
#
_entry.id   AF-A0A6B2M5T4-F1
#
_cell.length_a   1.000
_cell.length_b   1.000
_cell.length_c   1.000
_cell.angle_alpha   90.00
_cell.angle_beta   90.00
_cell.angle_gamma   90.00
#
_symmetry.space_group_name_H-M   'P 1'
#
loop_
_entity.id
_entity.type
_entity.pdbx_description
1 polymer ?
#
loop_
_entity_poly.entity_id
_entity_poly.type
_entity_poly.pdbx_seq_one_letter_code
_entity_poly.pdbx_strand_id
1 'polypeptide(L)'
;MKSLPLIVVLAVVAVVGFVLFFWNQGRLADKEQAMQEQMEFLLNEQEKIAGLEESIAAKQAEAERLAKEAVEARKMAEAQAETERLEREKMVAELNARLQKEAEERRQAEAAQLELQEKMESLQLAQKEAQVALAELQKTRGGGASYAPEEESLQQKLIEQEKLLASLEEENQSLKLRQQTLTEQQMRTEEAIMKAGGQVDIPYPEIRSPNVKRRQAIYFKERVAGSTTPGG
;
A
#
# COMPACT_ATOMS: atom_id res chain seq x y z
N MET A 1 -109.64 -66.09 -20.07
CA MET A 1 -108.27 -65.97 -20.62
C MET A 1 -108.01 -64.56 -21.17
N LYS A 2 -107.91 -63.53 -20.31
CA LYS A 2 -107.64 -62.13 -20.75
C LYS A 2 -106.51 -61.42 -19.96
N SER A 3 -105.89 -62.08 -18.98
CA SER A 3 -104.82 -61.52 -18.13
C SER A 3 -103.40 -61.77 -18.66
N LEU A 4 -103.22 -62.74 -19.55
CA LEU A 4 -101.93 -63.12 -20.12
C LEU A 4 -101.21 -61.99 -20.90
N PRO A 5 -101.88 -61.18 -21.75
CA PRO A 5 -101.21 -60.07 -22.42
C PRO A 5 -100.79 -58.95 -21.46
N LEU A 6 -101.54 -58.71 -20.38
CA LEU A 6 -101.21 -57.68 -19.38
C LEU A 6 -99.96 -58.06 -18.58
N ILE A 7 -99.83 -59.34 -18.21
CA ILE A 7 -98.65 -59.86 -17.48
C ILE A 7 -97.40 -59.77 -18.36
N VAL A 8 -97.51 -60.07 -19.66
CA VAL A 8 -96.39 -59.95 -20.60
C VAL A 8 -95.97 -58.49 -20.79
N VAL A 9 -96.90 -57.54 -20.90
CA VAL A 9 -96.57 -56.11 -21.00
C VAL A 9 -95.89 -55.60 -19.73
N LEU A 10 -96.38 -55.98 -18.54
CA LEU A 10 -95.76 -55.62 -17.26
C LEU A 10 -94.35 -56.22 -17.12
N ALA A 11 -94.14 -57.46 -17.57
CA ALA A 11 -92.82 -58.09 -17.57
C ALA A 11 -91.84 -57.37 -18.51
N VAL A 12 -92.26 -56.94 -19.69
CA VAL A 12 -91.42 -56.17 -20.62
C VAL A 12 -91.08 -54.79 -20.03
N VAL A 13 -92.02 -54.09 -19.42
CA VAL A 13 -91.76 -52.79 -18.77
C VAL A 13 -90.81 -52.95 -17.59
N ALA A 14 -90.94 -54.02 -16.80
CA ALA A 14 -90.02 -54.31 -15.70
C ALA A 14 -88.60 -54.60 -16.20
N VAL A 15 -88.44 -55.39 -17.28
CA VAL A 15 -87.13 -55.67 -17.89
C VAL A 15 -86.50 -54.41 -18.47
N VAL A 16 -87.27 -53.58 -19.19
CA VAL A 16 -86.76 -52.31 -19.74
C VAL A 16 -86.38 -51.33 -18.63
N GLY A 17 -87.20 -51.23 -17.58
CA GLY A 17 -86.91 -50.41 -16.40
C GLY A 17 -85.65 -50.88 -15.66
N PHE A 18 -85.45 -52.20 -15.57
CA PHE A 18 -84.25 -52.80 -14.98
C PHE A 18 -83.00 -52.52 -15.82
N VAL A 19 -83.06 -52.65 -17.15
CA VAL A 19 -81.95 -52.31 -18.04
C VAL A 19 -81.60 -50.82 -17.96
N LEU A 20 -82.60 -49.94 -17.94
CA LEU A 20 -82.37 -48.49 -17.78
C LEU A 20 -81.81 -48.13 -16.40
N PHE A 21 -82.24 -48.83 -15.33
CA PHE A 21 -81.73 -48.64 -13.98
C PHE A 21 -80.26 -49.04 -13.87
N PHE A 22 -79.87 -50.21 -14.40
CA PHE A 22 -78.47 -50.65 -14.42
C PHE A 22 -77.60 -49.76 -15.32
N TRP A 23 -78.12 -49.26 -16.43
CA TRP A 23 -77.38 -48.33 -17.29
C TRP A 23 -77.16 -46.97 -16.60
N ASN A 24 -78.15 -46.47 -15.86
CA ASN A 24 -78.02 -45.24 -15.07
C ASN A 24 -77.08 -45.42 -13.87
N GLN A 25 -77.13 -46.57 -13.18
CA GLN A 25 -76.17 -46.89 -12.11
C GLN A 25 -74.73 -47.01 -12.63
N GLY A 26 -74.52 -47.64 -13.80
CA GLY A 26 -73.20 -47.68 -14.43
C GLY A 26 -72.66 -46.27 -14.73
N ARG A 27 -73.51 -45.40 -15.30
CA ARG A 27 -73.14 -44.01 -15.58
C ARG A 27 -72.89 -43.17 -14.33
N LEU A 28 -73.52 -43.47 -13.21
CA LEU A 28 -73.26 -42.83 -11.92
C LEU A 28 -71.93 -43.31 -11.32
N ALA A 29 -71.64 -44.61 -11.38
CA ALA A 29 -70.36 -45.17 -10.96
C ALA A 29 -69.19 -44.60 -11.79
N ASP A 30 -69.34 -44.51 -13.11
CA ASP A 30 -68.33 -43.91 -13.99
C ASP A 30 -68.12 -42.41 -13.67
N LYS A 31 -69.19 -41.68 -13.32
CA LYS A 31 -69.09 -40.28 -12.90
C LYS A 31 -68.44 -40.12 -11.53
N GLU A 32 -68.73 -41.01 -10.58
CA GLU A 32 -68.10 -41.01 -9.26
C GLU A 32 -66.61 -41.33 -9.37
N GLN A 33 -66.22 -42.31 -10.20
CA GLN A 33 -64.81 -42.61 -10.48
C GLN A 33 -64.10 -41.42 -11.14
N ALA A 34 -64.68 -40.81 -12.17
CA ALA A 34 -64.10 -39.64 -12.81
C ALA A 34 -63.98 -38.44 -11.85
N MET A 35 -64.94 -38.27 -10.93
CA MET A 35 -64.90 -37.22 -9.90
C MET A 35 -63.85 -37.52 -8.83
N GLN A 36 -63.67 -38.79 -8.45
CA GLN A 36 -62.62 -39.22 -7.52
C GLN A 36 -61.23 -39.01 -8.13
N GLU A 37 -61.02 -39.40 -9.40
CA GLU A 37 -59.76 -39.15 -10.12
C GLU A 37 -59.45 -37.65 -10.24
N GLN A 38 -60.48 -36.83 -10.53
CA GLN A 38 -60.32 -35.38 -10.60
C GLN A 38 -59.98 -34.78 -9.23
N MET A 39 -60.58 -35.29 -8.15
CA MET A 39 -60.28 -34.82 -6.79
C MET A 39 -58.88 -35.24 -6.34
N GLU A 40 -58.47 -36.48 -6.63
CA GLU A 40 -57.11 -36.97 -6.35
C GLU A 40 -56.05 -36.19 -7.13
N PHE A 41 -56.33 -35.86 -8.39
CA PHE A 41 -55.47 -35.00 -9.20
C PHE A 41 -55.33 -33.60 -8.59
N LEU A 42 -56.44 -32.97 -8.18
CA LEU A 42 -56.41 -31.64 -7.54
C LEU A 42 -55.65 -31.65 -6.20
N LEU A 43 -55.80 -32.70 -5.39
CA LEU A 43 -55.05 -32.85 -4.14
C LEU A 43 -53.54 -33.01 -4.41
N ASN A 44 -53.17 -33.84 -5.38
CA ASN A 44 -51.78 -34.01 -5.79
C ASN A 44 -51.17 -32.72 -6.38
N GLU A 45 -51.95 -31.93 -7.12
CA GLU A 45 -51.49 -30.62 -7.60
C GLU A 45 -51.33 -29.62 -6.46
N GLN A 46 -52.26 -29.56 -5.50
CA GLN A 46 -52.14 -28.69 -4.33
C GLN A 46 -50.91 -29.04 -3.48
N GLU A 47 -50.64 -30.34 -3.26
CA GLU A 47 -49.46 -30.79 -2.52
C GLU A 47 -48.15 -30.39 -3.24
N LYS A 48 -48.11 -30.53 -4.57
CA LYS A 48 -46.96 -30.09 -5.38
C LYS A 48 -46.76 -28.58 -5.31
N ILE A 49 -47.83 -27.80 -5.40
CA ILE A 49 -47.76 -26.33 -5.32
C ILE A 49 -47.25 -25.91 -3.93
N ALA A 50 -47.81 -26.48 -2.86
CA ALA A 50 -47.38 -26.20 -1.50
C ALA A 50 -45.89 -26.55 -1.28
N GLY A 51 -45.44 -27.71 -1.77
CA GLY A 51 -44.02 -28.10 -1.69
C GLY A 51 -43.09 -27.19 -2.52
N LEU A 52 -43.56 -26.70 -3.67
CA LEU A 52 -42.82 -25.72 -4.48
C LEU A 52 -42.72 -24.37 -3.76
N GLU A 53 -43.81 -23.87 -3.19
CA GLU A 53 -43.83 -22.63 -2.42
C GLU A 53 -42.89 -22.69 -1.21
N GLU A 54 -42.90 -23.78 -0.46
CA GLU A 54 -41.98 -24.00 0.66
C GLU A 54 -40.52 -24.01 0.18
N SER A 55 -40.23 -24.69 -0.93
CA SER A 55 -38.87 -24.73 -1.49
C SER A 55 -38.39 -23.36 -1.99
N ILE A 56 -39.30 -22.54 -2.55
CA ILE A 56 -39.00 -21.18 -3.00
C ILE A 56 -38.75 -20.28 -1.80
N ALA A 57 -39.58 -20.35 -0.76
CA ALA A 57 -39.41 -19.59 0.46
C ALA A 57 -38.09 -19.92 1.16
N ALA A 58 -37.74 -21.22 1.25
CA ALA A 58 -36.46 -21.66 1.82
C ALA A 58 -35.26 -21.13 1.02
N LYS A 59 -35.30 -21.21 -0.32
CA LYS A 59 -34.25 -20.67 -1.19
C LYS A 59 -34.12 -19.14 -1.10
N GLN A 60 -35.25 -18.43 -0.98
CA GLN A 60 -35.25 -16.98 -0.80
C GLN A 60 -34.63 -16.59 0.54
N ALA A 61 -34.99 -17.28 1.62
CA ALA A 61 -34.41 -17.05 2.95
C ALA A 61 -32.90 -17.34 2.98
N GLU A 62 -32.46 -18.42 2.32
CA GLU A 62 -31.05 -18.75 2.19
C GLU A 62 -30.29 -17.69 1.35
N ALA A 63 -30.85 -17.27 0.22
CA ALA A 63 -30.29 -16.20 -0.61
C ALA A 63 -30.18 -14.88 0.15
N GLU A 64 -31.19 -14.52 0.96
CA GLU A 64 -31.15 -13.32 1.79
C GLU A 64 -30.06 -13.42 2.87
N ARG A 65 -29.91 -14.59 3.51
CA ARG A 65 -28.85 -14.83 4.50
C ARG A 65 -27.47 -14.70 3.86
N LEU A 66 -27.24 -15.34 2.72
CA LEU A 66 -25.98 -15.27 1.98
C LEU A 66 -25.69 -13.83 1.51
N ALA A 67 -26.70 -13.10 1.07
CA ALA A 67 -26.54 -11.69 0.68
C ALA A 67 -26.11 -10.82 1.88
N LYS A 68 -26.70 -11.04 3.06
CA LYS A 68 -26.29 -10.34 4.30
C LYS A 68 -24.85 -10.68 4.69
N GLU A 69 -24.50 -11.96 4.69
CA GLU A 69 -23.15 -12.44 5.01
C GLU A 69 -22.10 -11.87 4.03
N ALA A 70 -22.41 -11.84 2.73
CA ALA A 70 -21.53 -11.25 1.73
C ALA A 70 -21.31 -9.74 1.93
N VAL A 71 -22.35 -9.00 2.34
CA VAL A 71 -22.24 -7.57 2.67
C VAL A 71 -21.39 -7.36 3.91
N GLU A 72 -21.56 -8.17 4.95
CA GLU A 72 -20.75 -8.09 6.17
C GLU A 72 -19.28 -8.43 5.89
N ALA A 73 -19.02 -9.49 5.11
CA ALA A 73 -17.67 -9.86 4.68
C ALA A 73 -16.99 -8.73 3.88
N ARG A 74 -17.72 -8.07 2.97
CA ARG A 74 -17.21 -6.91 2.23
C ARG A 74 -16.88 -5.73 3.16
N LYS A 75 -17.78 -5.39 4.07
CA LYS A 75 -17.53 -4.31 5.06
C LYS A 75 -16.31 -4.61 5.93
N MET A 76 -16.14 -5.86 6.36
CA MET A 76 -14.95 -6.25 7.13
C MET A 76 -13.67 -6.17 6.29
N ALA A 77 -13.69 -6.61 5.03
CA ALA A 77 -12.55 -6.49 4.13
C ALA A 77 -12.18 -5.03 3.83
N GLU A 78 -13.18 -4.17 3.60
CA GLU A 78 -12.99 -2.72 3.40
C GLU A 78 -12.39 -2.07 4.65
N ALA A 79 -12.91 -2.38 5.85
CA ALA A 79 -12.38 -1.88 7.11
C ALA A 79 -10.92 -2.31 7.34
N GLN A 80 -10.59 -3.58 7.06
CA GLN A 80 -9.21 -4.07 7.16
C GLN A 80 -8.30 -3.35 6.17
N ALA A 81 -8.71 -3.20 4.91
CA ALA A 81 -7.94 -2.48 3.89
C ALA A 81 -7.71 -1.01 4.28
N GLU A 82 -8.70 -0.34 4.87
CA GLU A 82 -8.56 1.02 5.37
C GLU A 82 -7.58 1.11 6.55
N THR A 83 -7.65 0.18 7.50
CA THR A 83 -6.69 0.14 8.62
C THR A 83 -5.25 -0.07 8.14
N GLU A 84 -5.02 -1.00 7.21
CA GLU A 84 -3.70 -1.22 6.61
C GLU A 84 -3.21 -0.01 5.81
N ARG A 85 -4.12 0.73 5.15
CA ARG A 85 -3.76 1.96 4.44
C ARG A 85 -3.32 3.03 5.42
N LEU A 86 -4.07 3.25 6.50
CA LEU A 86 -3.74 4.23 7.55
C LEU A 86 -2.45 3.88 8.28
N GLU A 87 -2.18 2.61 8.55
CA GLU A 87 -0.92 2.16 9.15
C GLU A 87 0.27 2.42 8.24
N ARG A 88 0.13 2.14 6.93
CA ARG A 88 1.15 2.46 5.92
C ARG A 88 1.39 3.97 5.81
N GLU A 89 0.33 4.77 5.74
CA GLU A 89 0.42 6.24 5.70
C GLU A 89 1.16 6.78 6.93
N LYS A 90 0.83 6.29 8.13
CA LYS A 90 1.53 6.67 9.37
C LYS A 90 3.00 6.29 9.36
N MET A 91 3.33 5.07 8.93
CA MET A 91 4.71 4.61 8.81
C MET A 91 5.51 5.48 7.84
N VAL A 92 4.95 5.79 6.67
CA VAL A 92 5.57 6.67 5.68
C VAL A 92 5.77 8.08 6.23
N ALA A 93 4.77 8.63 6.93
CA ALA A 93 4.87 9.95 7.56
C ALA A 93 5.99 10.01 8.62
N GLU A 94 6.11 8.97 9.46
CA GLU A 94 7.17 8.88 10.47
C GLU A 94 8.56 8.80 9.82
N LEU A 95 8.70 7.96 8.79
CA LEU A 95 9.95 7.83 8.04
C LEU A 95 10.32 9.14 7.32
N ASN A 96 9.36 9.85 6.75
CA ASN A 96 9.59 11.17 6.15
C ASN A 96 10.03 12.21 7.21
N ALA A 97 9.40 12.24 8.38
CA ALA A 97 9.81 13.13 9.47
C ALA A 97 11.23 12.82 9.95
N ARG A 98 11.61 11.54 10.02
CA ARG A 98 12.97 11.11 10.32
C ARG A 98 13.95 11.56 9.22
N LEU A 99 13.58 11.37 7.97
CA LEU A 99 14.40 11.74 6.83
C LEU A 99 14.68 13.25 6.76
N GLN A 100 13.71 14.09 7.14
CA GLN A 100 13.90 15.53 7.26
C GLN A 100 14.93 15.90 8.34
N LYS A 101 14.93 15.20 9.48
CA LYS A 101 15.95 15.39 10.53
C LYS A 101 17.33 14.96 10.03
N GLU A 102 17.43 13.80 9.39
CA GLU A 102 18.67 13.31 8.79
C GLU A 102 19.19 14.30 7.72
N ALA A 103 18.31 14.94 6.95
CA ALA A 103 18.64 15.99 5.98
C ALA A 103 19.19 17.27 6.63
N GLU A 104 18.62 17.70 7.75
CA GLU A 104 19.11 18.84 8.53
C GLU A 104 20.50 18.53 9.15
N GLU A 105 20.67 17.35 9.75
CA GLU A 105 21.95 16.92 10.33
C GLU A 105 23.06 16.89 9.29
N ARG A 106 22.76 16.41 8.08
CA ARG A 106 23.70 16.44 6.97
C ARG A 106 24.07 17.86 6.55
N ARG A 107 23.10 18.77 6.43
CA ARG A 107 23.37 20.18 6.10
C ARG A 107 24.27 20.84 7.14
N GLN A 108 24.06 20.53 8.43
CA GLN A 108 24.92 21.02 9.50
C GLN A 108 26.33 20.44 9.41
N ALA A 109 26.47 19.14 9.12
CA ALA A 109 27.77 18.52 8.92
C ALA A 109 28.54 19.09 7.70
N GLU A 110 27.83 19.36 6.60
CA GLU A 110 28.38 20.02 5.41
C GLU A 110 28.85 21.44 5.69
N ALA A 111 28.05 22.22 6.44
CA ALA A 111 28.44 23.57 6.86
C ALA A 111 29.67 23.58 7.77
N ALA A 112 29.73 22.67 8.76
CA ALA A 112 30.88 22.54 9.65
C ALA A 112 32.15 22.13 8.89
N GLN A 113 32.03 21.25 7.90
CA GLN A 113 33.15 20.85 7.05
C GLN A 113 33.68 22.02 6.21
N LEU A 114 32.79 22.84 5.67
CA LEU A 114 33.17 24.02 4.90
C LEU A 114 33.92 25.03 5.79
N GLU A 115 33.37 25.32 6.98
CA GLU A 115 34.02 26.22 7.94
C GLU A 115 35.41 25.72 8.37
N LEU A 116 35.54 24.42 8.62
CA LEU A 116 36.83 23.80 8.95
C LEU A 116 37.81 23.91 7.78
N GLN A 117 37.34 23.72 6.55
CA GLN A 117 38.16 23.85 5.36
C GLN A 117 38.67 25.30 5.19
N GLU A 118 37.82 26.29 5.36
CA GLU A 118 38.21 27.71 5.33
C GLU A 118 39.26 28.03 6.40
N LYS A 119 39.10 27.50 7.62
CA LYS A 119 40.09 27.65 8.70
C LYS A 119 41.44 27.04 8.31
N MET A 120 41.46 25.82 7.77
CA MET A 120 42.71 25.19 7.32
C MET A 120 43.38 25.98 6.19
N GLU A 121 42.62 26.45 5.20
CA GLU A 121 43.16 27.25 4.10
C GLU A 121 43.77 28.57 4.61
N SER A 122 43.11 29.23 5.56
CA SER A 122 43.63 30.45 6.20
C SER A 122 44.92 30.21 7.00
N LEU A 123 44.99 29.09 7.73
CA LEU A 123 46.18 28.70 8.49
C LEU A 123 47.33 28.30 7.58
N GLN A 124 47.07 27.60 6.48
CA GLN A 124 48.09 27.27 5.48
C GLN A 124 48.65 28.53 4.80
N LEU A 125 47.81 29.53 4.54
CA LEU A 125 48.26 30.81 4.01
C LEU A 125 49.17 31.52 5.02
N ALA A 126 48.73 31.63 6.28
CA ALA A 126 49.51 32.25 7.36
C ALA A 126 50.85 31.52 7.60
N GLN A 127 50.86 30.18 7.51
CA GLN A 127 52.07 29.38 7.63
C GLN A 127 53.06 29.68 6.50
N LYS A 128 52.58 29.79 5.25
CA LYS A 128 53.42 30.16 4.10
C LYS A 128 54.02 31.56 4.26
N GLU A 129 53.22 32.53 4.70
CA GLU A 129 53.69 33.89 4.97
C GLU A 129 54.78 33.90 6.07
N ALA A 130 54.57 33.16 7.16
CA ALA A 130 55.55 33.04 8.24
C ALA A 130 56.85 32.34 7.78
N GLN A 131 56.77 31.33 6.91
CA GLN A 131 57.94 30.68 6.31
C GLN A 131 58.73 31.64 5.42
N VAL A 132 58.06 32.48 4.62
CA VAL A 132 58.71 33.50 3.79
C VAL A 132 59.41 34.53 4.68
N ALA A 133 58.74 35.04 5.72
CA ALA A 133 59.33 35.99 6.66
C ALA A 133 60.56 35.41 7.38
N LEU A 134 60.51 34.13 7.78
CA LEU A 134 61.65 33.43 8.37
C LEU A 134 62.83 33.33 7.38
N ALA A 135 62.56 32.99 6.12
CA ALA A 135 63.57 32.89 5.08
C ALA A 135 64.21 34.25 4.76
N GLU A 136 63.44 35.34 4.82
CA GLU A 136 63.95 36.71 4.66
C GLU A 136 64.86 37.12 5.82
N LEU A 137 64.43 36.88 7.08
CA LEU A 137 65.25 37.12 8.27
C LEU A 137 66.61 36.40 8.19
N GLN A 138 66.58 35.12 7.81
CA GLN A 138 67.79 34.31 7.62
C GLN A 138 68.71 34.83 6.50
N LYS A 139 68.17 35.43 5.43
CA LYS A 139 68.99 36.06 4.37
C LYS A 139 69.63 37.36 4.87
N THR A 140 68.90 38.19 5.61
CA THR A 140 69.45 39.43 6.19
C THR A 140 70.52 39.19 7.27
N ARG A 141 70.53 38.00 7.90
CA ARG A 141 71.54 37.54 8.86
C ARG A 141 72.97 37.51 8.30
N GLY A 142 73.15 37.42 6.97
CA GLY A 142 74.45 37.53 6.31
C GLY A 142 75.19 38.86 6.56
N GLY A 143 74.53 39.86 7.16
CA GLY A 143 75.07 41.19 7.45
C GLY A 143 75.50 41.50 8.90
N GLY A 144 75.43 40.56 9.86
CA GLY A 144 76.12 40.69 11.16
C GLY A 144 75.32 41.11 12.41
N ALA A 145 73.99 41.00 12.42
CA ALA A 145 73.17 41.24 13.62
C ALA A 145 72.60 39.94 14.25
N SER A 146 72.63 39.83 15.58
CA SER A 146 72.21 38.65 16.35
C SER A 146 70.70 38.69 16.66
N TYR A 147 69.88 38.08 15.80
CA TYR A 147 68.41 37.93 15.97
C TYR A 147 67.99 36.49 16.37
N ALA A 148 68.90 35.71 16.97
CA ALA A 148 68.65 34.30 17.33
C ALA A 148 67.35 34.02 18.12
N PRO A 149 66.93 34.83 19.12
CA PRO A 149 65.72 34.53 19.88
C PRO A 149 64.42 34.76 19.09
N GLU A 150 64.40 35.71 18.14
CA GLU A 150 63.22 35.96 17.30
C GLU A 150 63.03 34.85 16.25
N GLU A 151 64.12 34.37 15.65
CA GLU A 151 64.10 33.20 14.74
C GLU A 151 63.59 31.93 15.44
N GLU A 152 64.09 31.64 16.65
CA GLU A 152 63.64 30.49 17.44
C GLU A 152 62.15 30.60 17.79
N SER A 153 61.67 31.80 18.15
CA SER A 153 60.25 32.03 18.45
C SER A 153 59.34 31.81 17.23
N LEU A 154 59.79 32.21 16.04
CA LEU A 154 59.06 32.00 14.79
C LEU A 154 59.06 30.53 14.37
N GLN A 155 60.18 29.82 14.55
CA GLN A 155 60.26 28.38 14.32
C GLN A 155 59.33 27.61 15.25
N GLN A 156 59.28 27.96 16.55
CA GLN A 156 58.34 27.35 17.50
C GLN A 156 56.89 27.57 17.07
N LYS A 157 56.52 28.80 16.68
CA LYS A 157 55.17 29.10 16.17
C LYS A 157 54.82 28.30 14.91
N LEU A 158 55.76 28.11 13.99
CA LEU A 158 55.55 27.29 12.79
C LEU A 158 55.29 25.82 13.13
N ILE A 159 56.04 25.27 14.11
CA ILE A 159 55.84 23.89 14.60
C ILE A 159 54.48 23.75 15.29
N GLU A 160 54.07 24.75 16.08
CA GLU A 160 52.75 24.78 16.72
C GLU A 160 51.62 24.85 15.68
N GLN A 161 51.76 25.71 14.66
CA GLN A 161 50.82 25.80 13.55
C GLN A 161 50.74 24.50 12.73
N GLU A 162 51.85 23.83 12.49
CA GLU A 162 51.89 22.54 11.79
C GLU A 162 51.15 21.45 12.58
N LYS A 163 51.35 21.39 13.91
CA LYS A 163 50.58 20.49 14.78
C LYS A 163 49.09 20.80 14.76
N LEU A 164 48.73 22.08 14.79
CA LEU A 164 47.32 22.50 14.70
C LEU A 164 46.71 22.09 13.35
N LEU A 165 47.41 22.33 12.23
CA LEU A 165 46.96 21.89 10.90
C LEU A 165 46.76 20.38 10.85
N ALA A 166 47.70 19.58 11.38
CA ALA A 166 47.54 18.13 11.45
C ALA A 166 46.30 17.70 12.24
N SER A 167 46.00 18.37 13.38
CA SER A 167 44.77 18.09 14.14
C SER A 167 43.49 18.46 13.39
N LEU A 168 43.49 19.56 12.63
CA LEU A 168 42.34 19.99 11.84
C LEU A 168 42.13 19.08 10.62
N GLU A 169 43.21 18.54 10.04
CA GLU A 169 43.13 17.54 8.97
C GLU A 169 42.49 16.24 9.47
N GLU A 170 42.86 15.78 10.67
CA GLU A 170 42.23 14.62 11.32
C GLU A 170 40.74 14.86 11.59
N GLU A 171 40.40 16.04 12.12
CA GLU A 171 38.99 16.45 12.31
C GLU A 171 38.23 16.47 10.96
N ASN A 172 38.85 16.98 9.89
CA ASN A 172 38.24 17.00 8.56
C ASN A 172 37.97 15.59 8.02
N GLN A 173 38.90 14.67 8.21
CA GLN A 173 38.70 13.25 7.85
C GLN A 173 37.55 12.64 8.66
N SER A 174 37.47 12.92 9.96
CA SER A 174 36.38 12.44 10.81
C SER A 174 35.01 12.98 10.35
N LEU A 175 34.94 14.25 9.96
CA LEU A 175 33.73 14.88 9.43
C LEU A 175 33.32 14.28 8.09
N LYS A 176 34.27 13.98 7.20
CA LYS A 176 34.00 13.28 5.93
C LYS A 176 33.39 11.90 6.16
N LEU A 177 33.92 11.11 7.09
CA LEU A 177 33.37 9.80 7.45
C LEU A 177 31.96 9.94 8.04
N ARG A 178 31.74 10.94 8.90
CA ARG A 178 30.41 11.25 9.44
C ARG A 178 29.42 11.62 8.32
N GLN A 179 29.82 12.44 7.36
CA GLN A 179 28.99 12.82 6.21
C GLN A 179 28.61 11.60 5.36
N GLN A 180 29.55 10.69 5.10
CA GLN A 180 29.27 9.43 4.39
C GLN A 180 28.23 8.59 5.15
N THR A 181 28.41 8.46 6.47
CA THR A 181 27.48 7.73 7.34
C THR A 181 26.07 8.33 7.30
N LEU A 182 25.95 9.66 7.41
CA LEU A 182 24.65 10.36 7.32
C LEU A 182 24.00 10.19 5.95
N THR A 183 24.79 10.18 4.88
CA THR A 183 24.30 9.93 3.52
C THR A 183 23.76 8.51 3.37
N GLU A 184 24.47 7.51 3.91
CA GLU A 184 23.98 6.12 3.90
C GLU A 184 22.71 5.95 4.72
N GLN A 185 22.62 6.62 5.87
CA GLN A 185 21.40 6.61 6.69
C GLN A 185 20.20 7.19 5.93
N GLN A 186 20.37 8.35 5.28
CA GLN A 186 19.33 8.94 4.43
C GLN A 186 18.89 7.97 3.33
N MET A 187 19.83 7.38 2.58
CA MET A 187 19.49 6.43 1.53
C MET A 187 18.71 5.22 2.07
N ARG A 188 19.06 4.70 3.24
CA ARG A 188 18.31 3.59 3.88
C ARG A 188 16.90 4.01 4.27
N THR A 189 16.73 5.22 4.80
CA THR A 189 15.41 5.76 5.16
C THR A 189 14.55 5.99 3.91
N GLU A 190 15.12 6.53 2.84
CA GLU A 190 14.47 6.68 1.53
C GLU A 190 14.03 5.32 0.95
N GLU A 191 14.92 4.32 0.99
CA GLU A 191 14.60 2.95 0.55
C GLU A 191 13.46 2.33 1.37
N ALA A 192 13.42 2.57 2.69
CA ALA A 192 12.34 2.10 3.55
C ALA A 192 11.00 2.74 3.19
N ILE A 193 10.98 4.04 2.87
CA ILE A 193 9.78 4.76 2.42
C ILE A 193 9.27 4.18 1.10
N MET A 194 10.16 3.99 0.12
CA MET A 194 9.81 3.42 -1.17
C MET A 194 9.29 1.98 -1.02
N LYS A 195 9.91 1.16 -0.15
CA LYS A 195 9.46 -0.20 0.12
C LYS A 195 8.08 -0.24 0.80
N ALA A 196 7.75 0.76 1.61
CA ALA A 196 6.42 0.94 2.19
C ALA A 196 5.37 1.46 1.18
N GLY A 197 5.78 1.77 -0.06
CA GLY A 197 4.90 2.34 -1.10
C GLY A 197 4.64 3.83 -0.93
N GLY A 198 5.44 4.52 -0.10
CA GLY A 198 5.34 5.95 0.14
C GLY A 198 6.17 6.80 -0.81
N GLN A 199 5.93 8.11 -0.78
CA GLN A 199 6.73 9.11 -1.48
C GLN A 199 7.68 9.81 -0.49
N VAL A 200 8.90 10.07 -0.95
CA VAL A 200 9.93 10.80 -0.19
C VAL A 200 9.61 12.30 -0.21
N ASP A 201 9.51 12.91 0.98
CA ASP A 201 9.15 14.32 1.19
C ASP A 201 10.29 15.11 1.83
N ILE A 202 11.37 15.28 1.07
CA ILE A 202 12.43 16.25 1.40
C ILE A 202 12.44 17.35 0.33
N PRO A 203 12.36 18.64 0.70
CA PRO A 203 12.69 19.72 -0.22
C PRO A 203 14.17 19.59 -0.58
N TYR A 204 14.45 19.17 -1.82
CA TYR A 204 15.82 18.98 -2.31
C TYR A 204 16.65 20.24 -2.07
N PRO A 205 17.71 20.19 -1.23
CA PRO A 205 18.81 21.12 -1.39
C PRO A 205 19.50 20.72 -2.69
N GLU A 206 19.76 21.70 -3.57
CA GLU A 206 20.48 21.55 -4.84
C GLU A 206 21.50 20.39 -4.80
N ILE A 207 21.17 19.28 -5.46
CA ILE A 207 21.97 18.06 -5.43
C ILE A 207 23.32 18.35 -6.09
N ARG A 208 24.31 18.77 -5.30
CA ARG A 208 25.73 18.79 -5.67
C ARG A 208 26.32 17.39 -5.47
N SER A 209 25.72 16.40 -6.12
CA SER A 209 26.38 15.11 -6.34
C SER A 209 27.51 15.33 -7.35
N PRO A 210 28.76 14.90 -7.06
CA PRO A 210 29.84 14.92 -8.05
C PRO A 210 29.55 14.03 -9.27
N ASN A 211 28.61 13.08 -9.17
CA ASN A 211 28.31 12.11 -10.21
C ASN A 211 27.06 12.49 -11.01
N VAL A 212 27.28 13.36 -12.00
CA VAL A 212 26.26 13.92 -12.92
C VAL A 212 25.44 12.85 -13.65
N LYS A 213 26.00 11.65 -13.88
CA LYS A 213 25.31 10.56 -14.60
C LYS A 213 24.22 9.89 -13.78
N ARG A 214 24.44 9.69 -12.47
CA ARG A 214 23.40 9.17 -11.55
C ARG A 214 22.26 10.17 -11.40
N ARG A 215 22.61 11.46 -11.36
CA ARG A 215 21.66 12.58 -11.34
C ARG A 215 20.74 12.56 -12.57
N GLN A 216 21.30 12.45 -13.78
CA GLN A 216 20.50 12.41 -15.02
C GLN A 216 19.62 11.15 -15.12
N ALA A 217 20.08 9.99 -14.63
CA ALA A 217 19.30 8.76 -14.65
C ALA A 217 18.05 8.84 -13.74
N ILE A 218 18.15 9.50 -12.58
CA ILE A 218 17.02 9.74 -11.68
C ILE A 218 16.05 10.75 -12.31
N TYR A 219 16.55 11.88 -12.82
CA TYR A 219 15.74 12.87 -13.55
C TYR A 219 15.05 12.32 -14.82
N PHE A 220 15.63 11.33 -15.48
CA PHE A 220 15.04 10.71 -16.67
C PHE A 220 13.95 9.70 -16.31
N LYS A 221 14.17 8.91 -15.24
CA LYS A 221 13.18 7.93 -14.77
C LYS A 221 11.89 8.61 -14.28
N GLU A 222 12.00 9.78 -13.65
CA GLU A 222 10.84 10.57 -13.20
C GLU A 222 10.10 11.30 -14.33
N ARG A 223 10.82 11.80 -15.36
CA ARG A 223 10.16 12.40 -16.55
C ARG A 223 9.37 11.39 -17.38
N VAL A 224 9.85 10.15 -17.45
CA VAL A 224 9.17 9.09 -18.23
C VAL A 224 8.03 8.47 -17.41
N ALA A 225 8.21 8.24 -16.11
CA ALA A 225 7.17 7.67 -15.24
C ALA A 225 6.05 8.66 -14.87
N GLY A 226 6.30 9.98 -14.89
CA GLY A 226 5.29 11.02 -14.65
C GLY A 226 4.37 11.33 -15.84
N SER A 227 4.50 10.63 -16.98
CA SER A 227 3.68 10.87 -18.17
C SER A 227 2.60 9.83 -18.46
N THR A 228 2.45 8.80 -17.62
CA THR A 228 1.34 7.83 -17.73
C THR A 228 0.29 8.09 -16.65
N THR A 229 -0.36 9.24 -16.73
CA THR A 229 -1.77 9.32 -16.34
C THR A 229 -2.57 8.74 -17.50
N PRO A 230 -3.24 7.58 -17.40
CA PRO A 230 -4.28 7.23 -18.35
C PRO A 230 -5.51 8.07 -17.97
N GLY A 231 -5.55 9.31 -18.45
CA GLY A 231 -6.77 10.07 -18.62
C GLY A 231 -7.26 9.84 -20.05
N GLY A 232 -8.11 8.84 -20.23
CA GLY A 232 -8.75 8.44 -21.49
C GLY A 232 -9.59 7.20 -21.28
#